data_AF-A0A8D8CT88-F1
#
_entry.id   AF-A0A8D8CT88-F1
#
_cell.length_a   1.000
_cell.length_b   1.000
_cell.length_c   1.000
_cell.angle_alpha   90.00
_cell.angle_beta   90.00
_cell.angle_gamma   90.00
#
_symmetry.space_group_name_H-M   'P 1'
#
loop_
_entity.id
_entity.type
_entity.pdbx_description
1 polymer ?
#
loop_
_entity_poly.entity_id
_entity_poly.type
_entity_poly.pdbx_seq_one_letter_code
_entity_poly.pdbx_strand_id
1 'polypeptide(L)'
;SDADWGNDPETRRSITGYVYMEAGGSISWSCRKQTTVALSTMEAEYMAVSAATQEALWWRGLLKELFGVAQPVTIHCDNMSAVHLAEKEIGYSPRSKHIDIRHHFVRENVEEKLIKLEHVATEAQKADVFTKPVAVAKFVEARKALGILG
;
A
#
# COMPACT_ATOMS: atom_id res chain seq x y z
N SER A 1 -0.21 2.05 -2.55
CA SER A 1 0.61 0.85 -2.30
C SER A 1 0.26 -0.18 -3.36
N ASP A 2 1.22 -1.04 -3.68
CA ASP A 2 1.08 -2.12 -4.65
C ASP A 2 1.94 -3.31 -4.18
N ALA A 3 1.67 -4.50 -4.71
CA ALA A 3 2.51 -5.67 -4.54
C ALA A 3 2.71 -6.45 -5.85
N ASP A 4 3.91 -7.00 -6.02
CA ASP A 4 4.20 -7.96 -7.09
C ASP A 4 4.25 -9.38 -6.53
N TRP A 5 3.20 -10.15 -6.77
CA TRP A 5 2.96 -11.44 -6.11
C TRP A 5 3.91 -12.53 -6.60
N GLY A 6 4.69 -13.06 -5.66
CA GLY A 6 5.54 -14.24 -5.90
C GLY A 6 6.62 -14.05 -6.96
N ASN A 7 7.11 -12.83 -7.18
CA ASN A 7 8.10 -12.56 -8.23
C ASN A 7 9.48 -13.16 -7.93
N ASP A 8 9.82 -13.45 -6.67
CA ASP A 8 11.08 -14.13 -6.33
C ASP A 8 11.04 -15.62 -6.78
N PRO A 9 11.94 -16.08 -7.68
CA PRO A 9 11.93 -17.46 -8.17
C PRO A 9 12.38 -18.49 -7.13
N GLU A 10 13.19 -18.10 -6.14
CA GLU A 10 13.70 -19.00 -5.10
C GLU A 10 12.75 -19.08 -3.91
N THR A 11 12.32 -17.93 -3.40
CA THR A 11 11.53 -17.88 -2.17
C THR A 11 10.03 -17.73 -2.40
N ARG A 12 9.61 -17.41 -3.64
CA ARG A 12 8.22 -17.06 -4.00
C ARG A 12 7.61 -15.94 -3.15
N ARG A 13 8.47 -15.10 -2.54
CA ARG A 13 8.04 -13.92 -1.79
C ARG A 13 7.72 -12.78 -2.76
N SER A 14 6.66 -12.04 -2.43
CA SER A 14 6.23 -10.88 -3.19
C SER A 14 7.11 -9.66 -2.89
N ILE A 15 7.05 -8.64 -3.74
CA ILE A 15 7.63 -7.32 -3.47
C ILE A 15 6.51 -6.37 -3.05
N THR A 16 6.68 -5.68 -1.92
CA THR A 16 5.79 -4.59 -1.48
C THR A 16 6.38 -3.25 -1.88
N GLY A 17 5.54 -2.41 -2.47
CA GLY A 17 5.88 -1.03 -2.84
C GLY A 17 4.86 -0.03 -2.31
N TYR A 18 5.33 1.10 -1.80
CA TYR A 18 4.49 2.26 -1.51
C TYR A 18 5.26 3.55 -1.69
N VAL A 19 4.51 4.64 -1.89
CA VAL A 19 5.03 6.00 -1.94
C VAL A 19 4.02 6.96 -1.31
N TYR A 20 4.53 7.86 -0.48
CA TYR A 20 3.83 8.99 0.12
C TYR A 20 4.22 10.25 -0.63
N MET A 21 3.21 11.05 -0.97
CA MET A 21 3.34 12.25 -1.77
C MET A 21 2.79 13.42 -0.99
N GLU A 22 3.47 14.56 -1.05
CA GLU A 22 3.01 15.84 -0.50
C GLU A 22 3.42 16.97 -1.44
N ALA A 23 2.57 17.98 -1.61
CA ALA A 23 2.82 19.12 -2.51
C ALA A 23 3.34 18.75 -3.93
N GLY A 24 2.94 17.58 -4.46
CA GLY A 24 3.33 17.10 -5.80
C GLY A 24 4.69 16.36 -5.86
N GLY A 25 5.38 16.17 -4.75
CA GLY A 25 6.63 15.41 -4.66
C GLY A 25 6.55 14.20 -3.75
N SER A 26 7.36 13.17 -4.02
CA SER A 26 7.52 12.01 -3.15
C SER A 26 8.31 12.37 -1.89
N ILE A 27 7.75 12.11 -0.71
CA ILE A 27 8.36 12.43 0.59
C ILE A 27 8.84 11.19 1.37
N SER A 28 8.26 10.02 1.10
CA SER A 28 8.69 8.72 1.65
C SER A 28 8.28 7.62 0.68
N TRP A 29 9.09 6.58 0.57
CA TRP A 29 8.80 5.42 -0.27
C TRP A 29 9.49 4.18 0.28
N SER A 30 9.01 3.01 -0.13
CA SER A 30 9.63 1.73 0.19
C SER A 30 9.45 0.77 -0.98
N CYS A 31 10.50 -0.01 -1.25
CA CYS A 31 10.49 -1.20 -2.09
C CYS A 31 11.17 -2.30 -1.28
N ARG A 32 10.42 -3.35 -0.89
CA ARG A 32 11.00 -4.43 -0.09
C ARG A 32 10.33 -5.76 -0.35
N LYS A 33 11.11 -6.84 -0.25
CA LYS A 33 10.60 -8.21 -0.27
C LYS A 33 9.74 -8.47 0.96
N GLN A 34 8.58 -9.10 0.79
CA GLN A 34 7.71 -9.50 1.88
C GLN A 34 8.40 -10.55 2.76
N THR A 35 8.23 -10.45 4.08
CA THR A 35 8.85 -11.38 5.03
C THR A 35 8.27 -12.79 4.92
N THR A 36 6.98 -12.89 4.60
CA THR A 36 6.25 -14.15 4.43
C THR A 36 5.76 -14.29 2.99
N VAL A 37 5.57 -15.53 2.54
CA VAL A 37 4.99 -15.83 1.23
C VAL A 37 3.49 -15.56 1.30
N ALA A 38 2.97 -14.76 0.36
CA ALA A 38 1.54 -14.55 0.18
C ALA A 38 0.94 -15.68 -0.68
N LEU A 39 -0.22 -16.18 -0.29
CA LEU A 39 -0.90 -17.27 -1.00
C LEU A 39 -1.79 -16.78 -2.15
N SER A 40 -1.97 -15.47 -2.30
CA SER A 40 -2.72 -14.85 -3.40
C SER A 40 -2.24 -13.42 -3.66
N THR A 41 -2.57 -12.88 -4.84
CA THR A 41 -2.35 -11.46 -5.15
C THR A 41 -3.06 -10.53 -4.16
N MET A 42 -4.31 -10.84 -3.80
CA MET A 42 -5.05 -10.07 -2.79
C MET A 42 -4.32 -10.01 -1.45
N GLU A 43 -3.74 -11.14 -1.01
CA GLU A 43 -2.96 -11.18 0.23
C GLU A 43 -1.67 -10.36 0.12
N ALA A 44 -0.95 -10.48 -0.99
CA ALA A 44 0.26 -9.70 -1.22
C ALA A 44 -0.05 -8.18 -1.17
N GLU A 45 -1.13 -7.77 -1.82
CA GLU A 45 -1.64 -6.39 -1.79
C GLU A 45 -2.02 -5.97 -0.37
N TYR A 46 -2.75 -6.80 0.35
CA TYR A 46 -3.15 -6.48 1.72
C TYR A 46 -1.96 -6.37 2.67
N MET A 47 -0.91 -7.16 2.47
CA MET A 47 0.36 -7.02 3.19
C MET A 47 1.06 -5.69 2.83
N ALA A 48 1.00 -5.25 1.57
CA ALA A 48 1.51 -3.94 1.16
C ALA A 48 0.69 -2.78 1.76
N VAL A 49 -0.63 -2.90 1.81
CA VAL A 49 -1.52 -1.95 2.49
C VAL A 49 -1.18 -1.88 3.98
N SER A 50 -1.03 -3.02 4.66
CA SER A 50 -0.65 -3.06 6.08
C SER A 50 0.69 -2.34 6.35
N ALA A 51 1.68 -2.52 5.48
CA ALA A 51 2.94 -1.80 5.55
C ALA A 51 2.77 -0.29 5.34
N ALA A 52 1.95 0.12 4.37
CA ALA A 52 1.62 1.52 4.16
C ALA A 52 0.86 2.11 5.36
N THR A 53 -0.11 1.40 5.95
CA THR A 53 -0.82 1.86 7.14
C THR A 53 0.13 2.22 8.28
N GLN A 54 1.18 1.42 8.53
CA GLN A 54 2.18 1.75 9.55
C GLN A 54 2.90 3.08 9.26
N GLU A 55 3.34 3.27 8.02
CA GLU A 55 3.98 4.52 7.58
C GLU A 55 3.01 5.71 7.68
N ALA A 56 1.74 5.54 7.29
CA ALA A 56 0.71 6.56 7.40
C ALA A 56 0.48 6.99 8.85
N LEU A 57 0.44 6.05 9.80
CA LEU A 57 0.30 6.37 11.22
C LEU A 57 1.51 7.15 11.77
N TRP A 58 2.71 6.81 11.32
CA TRP A 58 3.91 7.59 11.65
C TRP A 58 3.80 9.04 11.15
N TRP A 59 3.43 9.24 9.88
CA TRP A 59 3.22 10.58 9.32
C TRP A 59 2.14 11.36 10.07
N ARG A 60 1.02 10.71 10.43
CA ARG A 60 -0.03 11.35 11.24
C ARG A 60 0.47 11.78 12.61
N GLY A 61 1.28 10.95 13.27
CA GLY A 61 1.91 11.29 14.54
C GLY A 61 2.77 12.54 14.42
N LEU A 62 3.66 12.55 13.43
CA LEU A 62 4.53 13.70 13.14
C LEU A 62 3.74 14.97 12.82
N LEU A 63 2.74 14.90 11.94
CA LEU A 63 1.91 16.06 11.58
C LEU A 63 1.11 16.58 12.78
N LYS A 64 0.64 15.69 13.66
CA LYS A 64 -0.04 16.08 14.89
C LYS A 64 0.91 16.78 15.87
N GLU A 65 2.16 16.36 15.98
CA GLU A 65 3.16 17.03 16.81
C GLU A 65 3.53 18.42 16.26
N LEU A 66 3.70 18.53 14.94
CA LEU A 66 4.10 19.78 14.30
C LEU A 66 2.96 20.81 14.20
N PHE A 67 1.73 20.35 13.94
CA PHE A 67 0.60 21.21 13.58
C PHE A 67 -0.63 21.07 14.50
N GLY A 68 -0.59 20.18 15.48
CA GLY A 68 -1.70 19.94 16.43
C GLY A 68 -2.87 19.13 15.86
N VAL A 69 -2.91 18.88 14.54
CA VAL A 69 -3.98 18.15 13.85
C VAL A 69 -3.41 17.33 12.70
N ALA A 70 -4.02 16.16 12.44
CA ALA A 70 -3.68 15.31 11.30
C ALA A 70 -4.95 14.76 10.64
N GLN A 71 -5.07 14.98 9.32
CA GLN A 71 -6.18 14.48 8.51
C GLN A 71 -5.98 13.00 8.14
N PRO A 72 -7.07 12.25 7.88
CA PRO A 72 -7.01 10.88 7.35
C PRO A 72 -6.05 10.77 6.16
N VAL A 73 -5.18 9.76 6.18
CA VAL A 73 -4.24 9.53 5.07
C VAL A 73 -4.86 8.55 4.08
N THR A 74 -5.02 8.98 2.83
CA THR A 74 -5.54 8.12 1.76
C THR A 74 -4.45 7.21 1.21
N ILE A 75 -4.66 5.91 1.33
CA ILE A 75 -3.86 4.85 0.72
C ILE A 75 -4.61 4.36 -0.51
N HIS A 76 -3.97 4.44 -1.69
CA HIS A 76 -4.53 3.91 -2.93
C HIS A 76 -4.04 2.48 -3.19
N CYS A 77 -4.93 1.55 -3.51
CA CYS A 77 -4.64 0.16 -3.87
C CYS A 77 -5.44 -0.20 -5.14
N ASP A 78 -4.85 -0.94 -6.07
CA ASP A 78 -5.54 -1.31 -7.32
C ASP A 78 -6.32 -2.64 -7.22
N ASN A 79 -6.23 -3.30 -6.06
CA ASN A 79 -6.94 -4.54 -5.79
C ASN A 79 -8.25 -4.28 -5.03
N MET A 80 -9.36 -4.29 -5.76
CA MET A 80 -10.71 -4.16 -5.19
C MET A 80 -11.01 -5.16 -4.07
N SER A 81 -10.50 -6.38 -4.14
CA SER A 81 -10.70 -7.38 -3.08
C SER A 81 -9.98 -6.99 -1.79
N ALA A 82 -8.78 -6.40 -1.88
CA ALA A 82 -8.06 -5.88 -0.72
C ALA A 82 -8.78 -4.66 -0.10
N VAL A 83 -9.28 -3.74 -0.94
CA VAL A 83 -10.08 -2.59 -0.49
C VAL A 83 -11.33 -3.07 0.25
N HIS A 84 -12.08 -3.96 -0.37
CA HIS A 84 -13.30 -4.53 0.19
C HIS A 84 -13.08 -5.26 1.52
N LEU A 85 -11.95 -5.97 1.62
CA LEU A 85 -11.57 -6.71 2.83
C LEU A 85 -11.33 -5.77 4.02
N ALA A 86 -10.80 -4.56 3.78
CA ALA A 86 -10.63 -3.55 4.82
C ALA A 86 -11.93 -2.85 5.20
N GLU A 87 -12.82 -2.57 4.23
CA GLU A 87 -14.05 -1.79 4.45
C GLU A 87 -15.21 -2.59 5.03
N LYS A 88 -15.37 -3.86 4.64
CA LYS A 88 -16.50 -4.67 5.08
C LYS A 88 -16.09 -5.60 6.19
N GLU A 89 -16.98 -5.81 7.15
CA GLU A 89 -16.99 -6.98 8.03
C GLU A 89 -17.34 -8.23 7.20
N ILE A 90 -16.45 -8.62 6.29
CA ILE A 90 -16.60 -9.89 5.59
C ILE A 90 -16.49 -10.96 6.66
N GLY A 91 -17.59 -11.64 6.95
CA GLY A 91 -17.61 -12.79 7.85
C GLY A 91 -16.48 -13.75 7.49
N TYR A 92 -15.93 -14.43 8.50
CA TYR A 92 -14.80 -15.36 8.44
C TYR A 92 -14.56 -15.95 7.03
N SER A 93 -13.57 -15.41 6.31
CA SER A 93 -13.08 -16.02 5.09
C SER A 93 -11.97 -17.00 5.47
N PRO A 94 -12.14 -18.31 5.25
CA PRO A 94 -11.08 -19.29 5.52
C PRO A 94 -9.76 -18.98 4.80
N ARG A 95 -9.83 -18.17 3.73
CA ARG A 95 -8.69 -17.76 2.90
C ARG A 95 -7.88 -16.60 3.46
N SER A 96 -8.30 -15.94 4.55
CA SER A 96 -7.57 -14.82 5.15
C SER A 96 -7.14 -15.07 6.60
N LYS A 97 -7.44 -16.24 7.19
CA LYS A 97 -7.14 -16.55 8.59
C LYS A 97 -5.64 -16.40 8.94
N HIS A 98 -4.75 -16.71 8.01
CA HIS A 98 -3.31 -16.59 8.24
C HIS A 98 -2.79 -15.15 8.17
N ILE A 99 -3.62 -14.19 7.74
CA ILE A 99 -3.32 -12.75 7.74
C ILE A 99 -4.24 -11.94 8.66
N ASP A 100 -5.00 -12.60 9.52
CA ASP A 100 -6.06 -12.02 10.35
C ASP A 100 -5.60 -10.81 11.17
N ILE A 101 -4.39 -10.85 11.73
CA ILE A 101 -3.82 -9.74 12.49
C ILE A 101 -3.62 -8.49 11.63
N ARG A 102 -3.11 -8.64 10.39
CA ARG A 102 -2.92 -7.51 9.48
C ARG A 102 -4.26 -6.94 9.04
N HIS A 103 -5.22 -7.83 8.86
CA HIS A 103 -6.60 -7.49 8.50
C HIS A 103 -7.29 -6.65 9.56
N HIS A 104 -7.30 -7.11 10.81
CA HIS A 104 -7.81 -6.33 11.94
C HIS A 104 -7.09 -4.99 12.08
N PHE A 105 -5.75 -4.98 12.02
CA PHE A 105 -4.97 -3.76 12.11
C PHE A 105 -5.36 -2.72 11.05
N VAL A 106 -5.43 -3.10 9.77
CA VAL A 106 -5.81 -2.14 8.71
C VAL A 106 -7.26 -1.68 8.88
N ARG A 107 -8.18 -2.59 9.18
CA ARG A 107 -9.59 -2.28 9.37
C ARG A 107 -9.83 -1.31 10.53
N GLU A 108 -9.25 -1.57 11.70
CA GLU A 108 -9.37 -0.69 12.88
C GLU A 108 -8.94 0.74 12.53
N ASN A 109 -7.83 0.90 11.79
CA ASN A 109 -7.34 2.22 11.38
C ASN A 109 -8.23 2.90 10.31
N VAL A 110 -8.99 2.13 9.52
CA VAL A 110 -10.02 2.67 8.61
C VAL A 110 -11.26 3.09 9.41
N GLU A 111 -11.72 2.27 10.35
CA GLU A 111 -12.89 2.54 11.20
C GLU A 111 -12.68 3.77 12.10
N GLU A 112 -11.49 3.91 12.67
CA GLU A 112 -11.06 5.10 13.43
C GLU A 112 -10.83 6.34 12.54
N LYS A 113 -10.97 6.21 11.22
CA LYS A 113 -10.73 7.26 10.22
C LYS A 113 -9.30 7.82 10.30
N LEU A 114 -8.33 7.01 10.72
CA LEU A 114 -6.93 7.39 10.69
C LEU A 114 -6.38 7.28 9.26
N ILE A 115 -6.83 6.26 8.53
CA ILE A 115 -6.55 6.10 7.11
C ILE A 115 -7.85 5.98 6.30
N LYS A 116 -7.75 6.21 5.00
CA LYS A 116 -8.78 5.87 4.02
C LYS A 116 -8.17 4.95 2.98
N LEU A 117 -8.77 3.80 2.72
CA LEU A 117 -8.31 2.91 1.66
C LEU A 117 -9.19 3.12 0.44
N GLU A 118 -8.59 3.50 -0.69
CA GLU A 118 -9.33 3.79 -1.93
C GLU A 118 -8.80 2.95 -3.08
N HIS A 119 -9.71 2.54 -3.96
CA HIS A 119 -9.33 1.91 -5.20
C HIS A 119 -8.75 2.93 -6.20
N VAL A 120 -7.66 2.56 -6.87
CA VAL A 120 -7.12 3.30 -8.02
C VAL A 120 -6.94 2.36 -9.20
N ALA A 121 -7.17 2.83 -10.43
CA ALA A 121 -6.86 2.02 -11.61
C ALA A 121 -5.35 1.70 -11.68
N THR A 122 -4.98 0.50 -12.13
CA THR A 122 -3.58 0.05 -12.24
C THR A 122 -2.73 1.00 -13.09
N GLU A 123 -3.30 1.61 -14.14
CA GLU A 123 -2.60 2.59 -14.98
C GLU A 123 -2.24 3.88 -14.22
N ALA A 124 -3.00 4.22 -13.17
CA ALA A 124 -2.78 5.38 -12.31
C ALA A 124 -2.07 5.01 -10.99
N GLN A 125 -1.70 3.74 -10.77
CA GLN A 125 -1.03 3.29 -9.57
C GLN A 125 0.44 3.75 -9.54
N LYS A 126 0.71 4.80 -8.76
CA LYS A 126 2.07 5.35 -8.60
C LYS A 126 3.05 4.37 -7.94
N ALA A 127 2.54 3.39 -7.21
CA ALA A 127 3.38 2.40 -6.52
C ALA A 127 3.95 1.31 -7.44
N ASP A 128 3.44 1.14 -8.67
CA ASP A 128 3.84 0.08 -9.60
C ASP A 128 5.35 0.08 -9.92
N VAL A 129 5.94 1.27 -10.01
CA VAL A 129 7.37 1.43 -10.32
C VAL A 129 8.27 0.88 -9.20
N PHE A 130 7.73 0.68 -8.00
CA PHE A 130 8.45 0.15 -6.84
C PHE A 130 8.30 -1.37 -6.68
N THR A 131 7.44 -2.01 -7.45
CA THR A 131 7.12 -3.44 -7.29
C THR A 131 7.48 -4.26 -8.51
N LYS A 132 7.27 -3.69 -9.70
CA LYS A 132 7.37 -4.39 -10.98
C LYS A 132 8.43 -3.72 -11.87
N PRO A 133 9.17 -4.49 -12.67
CA PRO A 133 9.96 -3.92 -13.76
C PRO A 133 9.00 -3.29 -14.78
N VAL A 134 9.15 -1.99 -15.02
CA VAL A 134 8.31 -1.23 -15.97
C VAL A 134 9.10 -0.83 -17.21
N ALA A 135 8.41 -0.69 -18.35
CA ALA A 135 9.02 -0.16 -19.56
C ALA A 135 9.51 1.28 -19.36
N VAL A 136 10.53 1.69 -20.13
CA VAL A 136 11.16 3.02 -20.03
C VAL A 136 10.12 4.15 -20.13
N ALA A 137 9.13 4.03 -21.01
CA ALA A 137 8.06 5.02 -21.14
C ALA A 137 7.28 5.21 -19.82
N LYS A 138 6.81 4.10 -19.23
CA LYS A 138 6.09 4.13 -17.94
C LYS A 138 7.00 4.59 -16.79
N PHE A 139 8.29 4.28 -16.82
CA PHE A 139 9.26 4.79 -15.84
C PHE A 139 9.40 6.32 -15.93
N VAL A 140 9.50 6.89 -17.13
CA VAL A 140 9.60 8.34 -17.34
C VAL A 140 8.33 9.06 -16.88
N GLU A 141 7.16 8.49 -17.15
CA GLU A 141 5.88 9.00 -16.66
C GLU A 141 5.78 8.93 -15.13
N ALA A 142 6.13 7.79 -14.55
CA ALA A 142 6.15 7.59 -13.10
C ALA A 142 7.09 8.61 -12.43
N ARG A 143 8.31 8.81 -12.96
CA ARG A 143 9.27 9.78 -12.43
C ARG A 143 8.67 11.20 -12.36
N LYS A 144 7.96 11.63 -13.41
CA LYS A 144 7.24 12.91 -13.43
C LYS A 144 6.12 12.94 -12.39
N ALA A 145 5.32 11.87 -12.32
CA ALA A 145 4.22 11.75 -11.35
C ALA A 145 4.69 11.70 -9.88
N LEU A 146 5.95 11.33 -9.65
CA LEU A 146 6.62 11.32 -8.35
C LEU A 146 7.29 12.67 -8.00
N GLY A 147 7.24 13.66 -8.90
CA GLY A 147 7.89 14.96 -8.69
C GLY A 147 9.42 14.91 -8.75
N ILE A 148 9.99 13.85 -9.31
CA ILE A 148 11.44 13.70 -9.49
C ILE A 148 11.83 14.44 -10.78
N LEU A 149 12.41 15.63 -10.61
CA LEU A 149 12.90 16.45 -11.72
C LEU A 149 14.33 16.04 -12.08
N GLY A 150 14.54 15.70 -13.36
CA GLY A 150 15.84 15.38 -13.95
C GLY A 150 15.73 15.03 -15.42
#